data_AF-A0A2R7P960-F1
#
_entry.id   AF-A0A2R7P960-F1
#
_cell.length_a   1.000
_cell.length_b   1.000
_cell.length_c   1.000
_cell.angle_alpha   90.00
_cell.angle_beta   90.00
_cell.angle_gamma   90.00
#
_symmetry.space_group_name_H-M   'P 1'
#
loop_
_entity.id
_entity.type
_entity.pdbx_description
1 polymer ?
#
loop_
_entity_poly.entity_id
_entity_poly.type
_entity_poly.pdbx_seq_one_letter_code
_entity_poly.pdbx_strand_id
1 'polypeptide(L)'
;MRKSLFAIGLLAISYSVQAQILCHVDTNANMYVSEGTLVYSGGGVQTKGNGLLDVHGNIMVVGSGSDAFKTIDAAGTGDKTDGGNIILRLNTPGTFATSTYGQLFIDGISQSNITGIVTKEYRTTSNGTGNYFQQVALPFYAKALGSLSTEVGKTFNTGRYSNPILKWDNANAVAINYLNLSPTSTTWDPSGYYMLKVSNNDWNPSAPAGAATVFNINGKPYAPYATALTLQNAGGSNIGTSNVVYGTNGNGTNQYNEKFNTYLDDSFEFTTTPWAGTFAQNWYQFGNPFLTNIDLASIGYTEGGTTTDGNAVKNIWGVEYNPGTVVTLSNGSTFATGNKVVTFFPTGDGVAPVIGDVDLVVVKPMQSFKIKLRDNTLQTLNFNTLRRFKSTARTSGTDYNVNAAKMANGKTASNSIKQLGVIGLDANGKELSRTYYVVSPALTTGHQISAATSVQSSAGTNLIGTYEEALNGGYDTNNQNYWLYINEANENNFQGKNVKLMNYYDQVKSYKFEIRENAVLIPAGAHQLSSGIGFYYKAENGNLIEAKQGDVVPVTNAEANLYYGEPSNLTLATGKTTQGVSKTLVVYNPS
;
A
#
# COMPACT_ATOMS: atom_id res chain seq x y z
N MET A 1 47.30 -4.44 7.06
CA MET A 1 46.43 -5.43 6.38
C MET A 1 45.73 -4.75 5.23
N ARG A 2 45.64 -5.46 4.10
CA ARG A 2 45.51 -4.93 2.74
C ARG A 2 44.19 -4.19 2.51
N LYS A 3 44.27 -2.95 2.04
CA LYS A 3 43.17 -2.22 1.42
C LYS A 3 42.97 -2.81 0.03
N SER A 4 41.92 -3.59 -0.15
CA SER A 4 41.55 -4.15 -1.47
C SER A 4 40.79 -3.08 -2.25
N LEU A 5 41.53 -2.33 -3.07
CA LEU A 5 41.00 -1.54 -4.17
C LEU A 5 40.45 -2.54 -5.20
N PHE A 6 39.14 -2.78 -5.20
CA PHE A 6 38.52 -3.65 -6.21
C PHE A 6 38.40 -2.89 -7.53
N ALA A 7 38.80 -3.57 -8.60
CA ALA A 7 39.09 -3.04 -9.93
C ALA A 7 37.98 -2.13 -10.49
N ILE A 8 38.39 -0.90 -10.81
CA ILE A 8 37.73 -0.02 -11.78
C ILE A 8 37.79 -0.75 -13.13
N GLY A 9 36.73 -1.45 -13.50
CA GLY A 9 36.48 -1.80 -14.89
C GLY A 9 36.20 -0.51 -15.64
N LEU A 10 37.21 -0.01 -16.35
CA LEU A 10 37.25 1.13 -17.28
C LEU A 10 35.88 1.76 -17.61
N LEU A 11 35.37 2.64 -16.73
CA LEU A 11 34.29 3.58 -17.06
C LEU A 11 34.90 4.73 -17.85
N ALA A 12 34.87 4.66 -19.18
CA ALA A 12 35.05 5.83 -20.02
C ALA A 12 33.78 6.70 -19.95
N ILE A 13 33.54 7.37 -18.82
CA ILE A 13 32.59 8.49 -18.77
C ILE A 13 33.30 9.68 -19.39
N SER A 14 32.99 9.99 -20.65
CA SER A 14 33.38 11.26 -21.26
C SER A 14 32.52 12.39 -20.66
N TYR A 15 32.94 12.93 -19.53
CA TYR A 15 32.34 14.14 -18.96
C TYR A 15 32.51 15.32 -19.93
N SER A 16 31.42 15.88 -20.42
CA SER A 16 31.40 17.17 -21.12
C SER A 16 30.75 18.21 -20.22
N VAL A 17 31.48 19.29 -19.92
CA VAL A 17 31.12 20.28 -18.87
C VAL A 17 30.05 21.29 -19.35
N GLN A 18 29.51 21.12 -20.57
CA GLN A 18 28.49 22.01 -21.17
C GLN A 18 27.43 21.26 -22.02
N ALA A 19 27.31 19.94 -21.90
CA ALA A 19 26.41 19.15 -22.75
C ALA A 19 25.03 18.92 -22.12
N GLN A 20 23.99 18.94 -22.96
CA GLN A 20 22.60 18.54 -22.63
C GLN A 20 22.51 17.11 -22.04
N ILE A 21 23.52 16.29 -22.35
CA ILE A 21 23.69 14.90 -21.94
C ILE A 21 25.04 14.78 -21.25
N LEU A 22 25.04 14.40 -19.97
CA LEU A 22 26.24 14.22 -19.17
C LEU A 22 26.70 12.75 -19.14
N CYS A 23 25.75 11.81 -19.13
CA CYS A 23 26.02 10.37 -19.17
C CYS A 23 25.56 9.78 -20.51
N HIS A 24 26.46 9.11 -21.21
CA HIS A 24 26.19 8.51 -22.51
C HIS A 24 26.63 7.04 -22.54
N VAL A 25 25.74 6.13 -22.90
CA VAL A 25 26.05 4.71 -23.16
C VAL A 25 25.89 4.45 -24.65
N ASP A 26 27.01 4.30 -25.36
CA ASP A 26 27.02 4.15 -26.81
C ASP A 26 26.67 2.72 -27.25
N THR A 27 26.48 2.54 -28.55
CA THR A 27 26.24 1.27 -29.22
C THR A 27 27.29 0.25 -28.79
N ASN A 28 26.84 -0.94 -28.40
CA ASN A 28 27.63 -2.05 -27.86
C ASN A 28 28.32 -1.80 -26.51
N ALA A 29 28.11 -0.65 -25.87
CA ALA A 29 28.58 -0.41 -24.50
C ALA A 29 27.57 -0.93 -23.49
N ASN A 30 28.06 -1.56 -22.42
CA ASN A 30 27.24 -2.04 -21.31
C ASN A 30 27.68 -1.35 -20.01
N MET A 31 26.75 -0.67 -19.35
CA MET A 31 26.89 -0.10 -18.03
C MET A 31 26.03 -0.91 -17.05
N TYR A 32 26.67 -1.50 -16.05
CA TYR A 32 26.01 -2.30 -15.02
C TYR A 32 25.98 -1.54 -13.70
N VAL A 33 24.80 -1.42 -13.09
CA VAL A 33 24.61 -0.83 -11.76
C VAL A 33 24.18 -1.92 -10.79
N SER A 34 25.13 -2.40 -9.99
CA SER A 34 24.92 -3.48 -9.03
C SER A 34 23.85 -3.16 -7.97
N GLU A 35 23.19 -4.19 -7.45
CA GLU A 35 22.29 -4.06 -6.30
C GLU A 35 22.99 -3.33 -5.13
N GLY A 36 22.24 -2.46 -4.43
CA GLY A 36 22.76 -1.64 -3.34
C GLY A 36 23.61 -0.44 -3.76
N THR A 37 23.91 -0.28 -5.05
CA THR A 37 24.64 0.87 -5.59
C THR A 37 23.72 2.03 -5.91
N LEU A 38 24.23 3.26 -5.82
CA LEU A 38 23.60 4.47 -6.35
C LEU A 38 24.54 5.11 -7.37
N VAL A 39 24.04 5.30 -8.59
CA VAL A 39 24.68 6.14 -9.61
C VAL A 39 23.94 7.46 -9.68
N TYR A 40 24.68 8.56 -9.64
CA TYR A 40 24.14 9.91 -9.74
C TYR A 40 24.62 10.59 -11.02
N SER A 41 23.69 11.17 -11.78
CA SER A 41 23.95 12.07 -12.91
C SER A 41 23.34 13.43 -12.60
N GLY A 42 24.18 14.47 -12.52
CA GLY A 42 23.76 15.87 -12.35
C GLY A 42 23.33 16.55 -13.65
N GLY A 43 22.97 15.77 -14.67
CA GLY A 43 22.61 16.24 -16.01
C GLY A 43 21.98 15.12 -16.83
N GLY A 44 21.73 15.35 -18.12
CA GLY A 44 21.02 14.40 -18.98
C GLY A 44 21.69 13.02 -19.11
N VAL A 45 20.88 12.00 -19.43
CA VAL A 45 21.32 10.61 -19.67
C VAL A 45 20.85 10.17 -21.05
N GLN A 46 21.73 9.55 -21.83
CA GLN A 46 21.40 9.01 -23.14
C GLN A 46 21.98 7.62 -23.35
N THR A 47 21.21 6.76 -24.01
CA THR A 47 21.73 5.53 -24.60
C THR A 47 21.55 5.57 -26.11
N LYS A 48 22.45 4.91 -26.86
CA LYS A 48 22.42 4.86 -28.32
C LYS A 48 22.41 3.43 -28.84
N GLY A 49 21.60 3.15 -29.86
CA GLY A 49 21.55 1.85 -30.52
C GLY A 49 21.14 0.72 -29.57
N ASN A 50 22.05 -0.23 -29.34
CA ASN A 50 21.91 -1.33 -28.38
C ASN A 50 22.74 -1.10 -27.10
N GLY A 51 23.25 0.11 -26.86
CA GLY A 51 23.93 0.46 -25.62
C GLY A 51 23.03 0.18 -24.42
N LEU A 52 23.55 -0.58 -23.46
CA LEU A 52 22.80 -1.16 -22.35
C LEU A 52 23.18 -0.49 -21.04
N LEU A 53 22.19 0.06 -20.36
CA LEU A 53 22.21 0.47 -18.97
C LEU A 53 21.40 -0.55 -18.16
N ASP A 54 22.11 -1.51 -17.57
CA ASP A 54 21.54 -2.64 -16.83
C ASP A 54 21.52 -2.34 -15.32
N VAL A 55 20.33 -2.14 -14.75
CA VAL A 55 20.16 -1.53 -13.43
C VAL A 55 19.58 -2.53 -12.45
N HIS A 56 20.42 -2.99 -11.51
CA HIS A 56 20.03 -3.77 -10.34
C HIS A 56 19.95 -2.91 -9.06
N GLY A 57 20.70 -1.80 -9.03
CA GLY A 57 20.71 -0.82 -7.94
C GLY A 57 19.81 0.38 -8.21
N ASN A 58 20.34 1.59 -7.98
CA ASN A 58 19.59 2.83 -8.11
C ASN A 58 20.30 3.79 -9.04
N ILE A 59 19.54 4.48 -9.88
CA ILE A 59 20.03 5.60 -10.70
C ILE A 59 19.23 6.84 -10.35
N MET A 60 19.95 7.94 -10.15
CA MET A 60 19.39 9.25 -9.90
C MET A 60 19.87 10.21 -11.00
N VAL A 61 18.92 10.75 -11.74
CA VAL A 61 19.14 11.76 -12.79
C VAL A 61 18.52 13.06 -12.30
N VAL A 62 19.35 14.02 -11.92
CA VAL A 62 18.92 15.35 -11.50
C VAL A 62 19.49 16.34 -12.49
N GLY A 63 18.66 16.75 -13.44
CA GLY A 63 19.03 17.71 -14.47
C GLY A 63 18.37 19.06 -14.25
N SER A 64 18.39 19.85 -15.30
CA SER A 64 17.70 21.11 -15.46
C SER A 64 16.73 21.05 -16.64
N GLY A 65 15.96 22.11 -16.87
CA GLY A 65 15.01 22.18 -18.00
C GLY A 65 15.68 22.08 -19.39
N SER A 66 17.00 22.28 -19.49
CA SER A 66 17.75 22.05 -20.73
C SER A 66 18.19 20.61 -20.91
N ASP A 67 18.40 19.84 -19.83
CA ASP A 67 18.86 18.46 -19.90
C ASP A 67 17.81 17.52 -20.50
N ALA A 68 18.24 16.32 -20.92
CA ALA A 68 17.34 15.33 -21.49
C ALA A 68 17.64 13.89 -21.02
N PHE A 69 16.61 13.05 -21.04
CA PHE A 69 16.69 11.62 -20.79
C PHE A 69 16.24 10.86 -22.04
N LYS A 70 17.18 10.21 -22.75
CA LYS A 70 16.96 9.73 -24.12
C LYS A 70 17.43 8.30 -24.37
N THR A 71 16.75 7.63 -25.28
CA THR A 71 17.20 6.41 -25.95
C THR A 71 17.11 6.70 -27.45
N ILE A 72 18.23 6.74 -28.15
CA ILE A 72 18.29 7.09 -29.58
C ILE A 72 18.67 5.89 -30.44
N ASP A 73 18.25 5.90 -31.70
CA ASP A 73 18.56 4.85 -32.67
C ASP A 73 20.08 4.68 -32.89
N ALA A 74 20.49 3.60 -33.55
CA ALA A 74 21.91 3.33 -33.79
C ALA A 74 22.59 4.39 -34.68
N ALA A 75 21.82 5.06 -35.55
CA ALA A 75 22.32 6.17 -36.37
C ALA A 75 22.52 7.46 -35.56
N GLY A 76 21.89 7.55 -34.39
CA GLY A 76 21.84 8.74 -33.55
C GLY A 76 20.95 9.85 -34.11
N THR A 77 20.02 9.50 -35.02
CA THR A 77 19.22 10.47 -35.79
C THR A 77 17.79 10.64 -35.27
N GLY A 78 17.30 9.70 -34.48
CA GLY A 78 15.95 9.73 -33.92
C GLY A 78 15.83 9.00 -32.59
N ASP A 79 14.71 9.23 -31.90
CA ASP A 79 14.37 8.52 -30.66
C ASP A 79 13.96 7.07 -30.96
N LYS A 80 14.33 6.14 -30.07
CA LYS A 80 13.82 4.78 -30.08
C LYS A 80 12.36 4.73 -29.66
N THR A 81 11.66 3.72 -30.17
CA THR A 81 10.26 3.42 -29.82
C THR A 81 10.11 2.10 -29.07
N ASP A 82 11.18 1.32 -28.97
CA ASP A 82 11.28 0.03 -28.28
C ASP A 82 12.17 0.12 -27.03
N GLY A 83 12.02 -0.84 -26.13
CA GLY A 83 12.81 -0.95 -24.91
C GLY A 83 14.13 -1.69 -25.08
N GLY A 84 14.74 -2.06 -23.96
CA GLY A 84 15.94 -2.91 -23.91
C GLY A 84 17.27 -2.17 -23.74
N ASN A 85 17.29 -0.84 -23.81
CA ASN A 85 18.49 -0.06 -23.52
C ASN A 85 18.65 0.23 -22.03
N ILE A 86 17.60 0.68 -21.37
CA ILE A 86 17.63 1.00 -19.94
C ILE A 86 16.73 -0.02 -19.25
N ILE A 87 17.31 -0.95 -18.51
CA ILE A 87 16.58 -2.08 -17.91
C ILE A 87 16.63 -1.98 -16.39
N LEU A 88 15.45 -1.88 -15.77
CA LEU A 88 15.28 -1.94 -14.32
C LEU A 88 14.97 -3.37 -13.90
N ARG A 89 15.99 -4.07 -13.42
CA ARG A 89 15.97 -5.50 -13.14
C ARG A 89 15.16 -5.84 -11.90
N LEU A 90 14.59 -7.04 -11.87
CA LEU A 90 14.13 -7.69 -10.67
C LEU A 90 15.26 -8.62 -10.20
N ASN A 91 15.91 -8.29 -9.08
CA ASN A 91 17.19 -8.88 -8.73
C ASN A 91 17.11 -10.38 -8.40
N THR A 92 16.00 -10.83 -7.82
CA THR A 92 15.76 -12.25 -7.48
C THR A 92 14.36 -12.66 -7.95
N PRO A 93 14.15 -12.95 -9.26
CA PRO A 93 12.84 -13.27 -9.80
C PRO A 93 12.18 -14.50 -9.18
N GLY A 94 12.99 -15.46 -8.71
CA GLY A 94 12.50 -16.67 -8.01
C GLY A 94 11.79 -16.37 -6.68
N THR A 95 12.10 -15.25 -6.03
CA THR A 95 11.46 -14.78 -4.78
C THR A 95 10.97 -13.34 -4.95
N PHE A 96 10.25 -13.07 -6.04
CA PHE A 96 9.85 -11.72 -6.46
C PHE A 96 9.13 -10.89 -5.38
N ALA A 97 8.40 -11.52 -4.45
CA ALA A 97 7.65 -10.83 -3.41
C ALA A 97 8.57 -10.03 -2.46
N THR A 98 9.73 -10.59 -2.12
CA THR A 98 10.75 -9.98 -1.24
C THR A 98 11.95 -9.42 -2.00
N SER A 99 12.02 -9.63 -3.32
CA SER A 99 13.11 -9.15 -4.17
C SER A 99 13.20 -7.63 -4.19
N THR A 100 14.43 -7.14 -4.19
CA THR A 100 14.80 -5.78 -4.59
C THR A 100 14.77 -5.66 -6.12
N TYR A 101 14.90 -4.44 -6.63
CA TYR A 101 14.89 -4.14 -8.06
C TYR A 101 15.66 -2.87 -8.38
N GLY A 102 16.06 -2.76 -9.65
CA GLY A 102 16.52 -1.53 -10.26
C GLY A 102 15.50 -0.39 -10.11
N GLN A 103 15.96 0.79 -9.69
CA GLN A 103 15.12 1.97 -9.56
C GLN A 103 15.71 3.16 -10.31
N LEU A 104 14.82 4.00 -10.84
CA LEU A 104 15.18 5.20 -11.58
C LEU A 104 14.44 6.42 -11.03
N PHE A 105 15.22 7.38 -10.56
CA PHE A 105 14.76 8.69 -10.13
C PHE A 105 15.13 9.73 -11.20
N ILE A 106 14.16 10.50 -11.68
CA ILE A 106 14.39 11.62 -12.60
C ILE A 106 13.81 12.89 -11.97
N ASP A 107 14.58 13.96 -11.96
CA ASP A 107 14.17 15.26 -11.43
C ASP A 107 14.76 16.42 -12.23
N GLY A 108 14.06 17.56 -12.23
CA GLY A 108 14.47 18.79 -12.92
C GLY A 108 14.39 18.78 -14.45
N ILE A 109 14.15 17.63 -15.09
CA ILE A 109 13.96 17.48 -16.54
C ILE A 109 12.48 17.57 -16.89
N SER A 110 12.13 18.38 -17.90
CA SER A 110 10.74 18.52 -18.38
C SER A 110 10.27 17.26 -19.12
N GLN A 111 8.97 16.96 -19.07
CA GLN A 111 8.41 15.76 -19.71
C GLN A 111 8.71 15.70 -21.23
N SER A 112 8.77 16.85 -21.91
CA SER A 112 9.11 16.92 -23.34
C SER A 112 10.53 16.46 -23.65
N ASN A 113 11.45 16.55 -22.68
CA ASN A 113 12.84 16.14 -22.83
C ASN A 113 13.09 14.70 -22.32
N ILE A 114 12.05 14.01 -21.86
CA ILE A 114 12.10 12.59 -21.48
C ILE A 114 11.52 11.78 -22.64
N THR A 115 12.38 11.41 -23.58
CA THR A 115 12.02 10.57 -24.73
C THR A 115 12.48 9.12 -24.57
N GLY A 116 13.38 8.86 -23.62
CA GLY A 116 13.96 7.56 -23.38
C GLY A 116 12.96 6.50 -22.93
N ILE A 117 13.03 5.31 -23.54
CA ILE A 117 12.24 4.14 -23.19
C ILE A 117 12.97 3.31 -22.12
N VAL A 118 12.30 3.09 -21.00
CA VAL A 118 12.78 2.23 -19.92
C VAL A 118 12.02 0.92 -19.94
N THR A 119 12.74 -0.18 -19.83
CA THR A 119 12.19 -1.52 -19.60
C THR A 119 12.17 -1.79 -18.09
N LYS A 120 10.98 -1.99 -17.52
CA LYS A 120 10.83 -2.51 -16.16
C LYS A 120 10.55 -4.00 -16.21
N GLU A 121 11.41 -4.79 -15.58
CA GLU A 121 11.11 -6.19 -15.33
C GLU A 121 9.99 -6.30 -14.29
N TYR A 122 8.91 -6.96 -14.65
CA TYR A 122 7.68 -7.06 -13.88
C TYR A 122 7.34 -8.51 -13.58
N ARG A 123 7.11 -8.78 -12.30
CA ARG A 123 6.56 -10.03 -11.79
C ARG A 123 5.96 -9.73 -10.43
N THR A 124 4.72 -10.15 -10.19
CA THR A 124 4.02 -9.84 -8.94
C THR A 124 3.08 -10.97 -8.54
N THR A 125 2.58 -10.93 -7.32
CA THR A 125 1.57 -11.86 -6.84
C THR A 125 0.28 -11.66 -7.63
N SER A 126 -0.28 -12.75 -8.12
CA SER A 126 -1.58 -12.76 -8.79
C SER A 126 -2.63 -12.32 -7.78
N ASN A 127 -3.39 -11.28 -8.13
CA ASN A 127 -4.46 -10.85 -7.24
C ASN A 127 -5.60 -11.86 -7.16
N GLY A 128 -5.69 -12.91 -7.96
CA GLY A 128 -6.79 -13.87 -7.84
C GLY A 128 -6.54 -15.16 -8.59
N THR A 129 -7.61 -15.96 -8.74
CA THR A 129 -7.62 -17.19 -9.54
C THR A 129 -8.92 -17.27 -10.33
N GLY A 130 -8.86 -17.81 -11.54
CA GLY A 130 -9.97 -17.87 -12.48
C GLY A 130 -10.18 -16.53 -13.17
N ASN A 131 -11.23 -15.81 -12.78
CA ASN A 131 -11.56 -14.50 -13.30
C ASN A 131 -11.28 -13.44 -12.23
N TYR A 132 -10.44 -12.46 -12.51
CA TYR A 132 -10.14 -11.37 -11.58
C TYR A 132 -9.55 -10.17 -12.32
N PHE A 133 -9.35 -9.05 -11.63
CA PHE A 133 -8.58 -7.93 -12.15
C PHE A 133 -7.24 -7.86 -11.44
N GLN A 134 -6.15 -7.90 -12.21
CA GLN A 134 -4.82 -7.60 -11.69
C GLN A 134 -4.69 -6.08 -11.54
N GLN A 135 -4.45 -5.64 -10.33
CA GLN A 135 -4.33 -4.23 -9.96
C GLN A 135 -2.91 -3.75 -10.22
N VAL A 136 -2.74 -2.68 -11.01
CA VAL A 136 -1.43 -2.17 -11.42
C VAL A 136 -1.39 -0.65 -11.52
N ALA A 137 -0.19 -0.10 -11.35
CA ALA A 137 0.15 1.24 -11.81
C ALA A 137 0.99 1.16 -13.09
N LEU A 138 0.89 2.19 -13.93
CA LEU A 138 1.68 2.32 -15.15
C LEU A 138 2.48 3.63 -15.06
N PRO A 139 3.70 3.61 -14.49
CA PRO A 139 4.53 4.82 -14.27
C PRO A 139 5.21 5.28 -15.57
N PHE A 140 4.46 5.25 -16.68
CA PHE A 140 4.95 5.57 -18.01
C PHE A 140 4.05 6.60 -18.69
N TYR A 141 4.63 7.73 -19.09
CA TYR A 141 4.01 8.78 -19.86
C TYR A 141 3.68 8.31 -21.29
N ALA A 142 2.46 8.63 -21.74
CA ALA A 142 1.97 8.32 -23.08
C ALA A 142 2.17 6.85 -23.49
N LYS A 143 2.08 5.91 -22.54
CA LYS A 143 2.18 4.49 -22.83
C LYS A 143 0.94 4.04 -23.57
N ALA A 144 1.12 3.53 -24.79
CA ALA A 144 0.05 2.90 -25.56
C ALA A 144 -0.49 1.66 -24.83
N LEU A 145 -1.78 1.66 -24.46
CA LEU A 145 -2.36 0.57 -23.66
C LEU A 145 -2.35 -0.76 -24.42
N GLY A 146 -2.51 -0.74 -25.74
CA GLY A 146 -2.44 -1.95 -26.57
C GLY A 146 -1.09 -2.69 -26.51
N SER A 147 0.00 -1.97 -26.21
CA SER A 147 1.36 -2.57 -26.08
C SER A 147 1.44 -3.62 -24.97
N LEU A 148 0.62 -3.47 -23.92
CA LEU A 148 0.60 -4.42 -22.80
C LEU A 148 0.27 -5.84 -23.23
N SER A 149 -0.48 -6.01 -24.33
CA SER A 149 -0.85 -7.34 -24.80
C SER A 149 0.38 -8.18 -25.15
N THR A 150 1.31 -7.58 -25.90
CA THR A 150 2.56 -8.24 -26.28
C THR A 150 3.51 -8.38 -25.09
N GLU A 151 3.60 -7.36 -24.24
CA GLU A 151 4.53 -7.32 -23.11
C GLU A 151 4.21 -8.35 -22.02
N VAL A 152 2.93 -8.65 -21.80
CA VAL A 152 2.49 -9.67 -20.83
C VAL A 152 2.07 -11.00 -21.46
N GLY A 153 2.11 -11.10 -22.79
CA GLY A 153 1.76 -12.32 -23.52
C GLY A 153 0.28 -12.69 -23.45
N LYS A 154 -0.62 -11.70 -23.41
CA LYS A 154 -2.09 -11.88 -23.36
C LYS A 154 -2.78 -10.91 -24.32
N THR A 155 -3.91 -11.27 -24.91
CA THR A 155 -4.69 -10.32 -25.73
C THR A 155 -5.70 -9.54 -24.88
N PHE A 156 -5.53 -8.22 -24.81
CA PHE A 156 -6.56 -7.29 -24.30
C PHE A 156 -7.47 -6.79 -25.42
N ASN A 157 -8.70 -6.43 -25.08
CA ASN A 157 -9.69 -5.87 -26.01
C ASN A 157 -10.49 -4.72 -25.38
N THR A 158 -11.41 -4.13 -26.13
CA THR A 158 -12.19 -2.96 -25.72
C THR A 158 -13.53 -3.33 -25.05
N GLY A 159 -13.84 -4.63 -24.94
CA GLY A 159 -15.09 -5.10 -24.33
C GLY A 159 -14.99 -5.08 -22.80
N ARG A 160 -15.78 -4.22 -22.13
CA ARG A 160 -15.78 -4.08 -20.66
C ARG A 160 -15.95 -5.40 -19.90
N TYR A 161 -16.72 -6.34 -20.44
CA TYR A 161 -17.00 -7.64 -19.80
C TYR A 161 -16.22 -8.80 -20.44
N SER A 162 -15.22 -8.49 -21.28
CA SER A 162 -14.37 -9.47 -21.96
C SER A 162 -12.97 -9.48 -21.35
N ASN A 163 -11.95 -8.98 -22.05
CA ASN A 163 -10.57 -8.85 -21.54
C ASN A 163 -10.12 -7.38 -21.60
N PRO A 164 -10.79 -6.47 -20.88
CA PRO A 164 -10.47 -5.06 -20.95
C PRO A 164 -9.21 -4.71 -20.16
N ILE A 165 -8.69 -3.53 -20.49
CA ILE A 165 -7.90 -2.70 -19.59
C ILE A 165 -8.86 -1.63 -19.07
N LEU A 166 -8.97 -1.45 -17.76
CA LEU A 166 -9.78 -0.40 -17.15
C LEU A 166 -8.89 0.57 -16.37
N LYS A 167 -9.34 1.82 -16.20
CA LYS A 167 -8.73 2.82 -15.32
C LYS A 167 -9.75 3.22 -14.25
N TRP A 168 -9.31 3.43 -13.02
CA TRP A 168 -10.21 3.96 -11.99
C TRP A 168 -10.43 5.47 -12.15
N ASP A 169 -11.69 5.88 -12.01
CA ASP A 169 -12.12 7.26 -11.89
C ASP A 169 -12.52 7.55 -10.44
N ASN A 170 -11.68 8.31 -9.75
CA ASN A 170 -11.91 8.69 -8.36
C ASN A 170 -13.14 9.58 -8.19
N ALA A 171 -13.43 10.47 -9.13
CA ALA A 171 -14.55 11.40 -8.98
C ALA A 171 -15.90 10.66 -9.02
N ASN A 172 -16.03 9.71 -9.95
CA ASN A 172 -17.27 8.96 -10.17
C ASN A 172 -17.30 7.59 -9.47
N ALA A 173 -16.25 7.23 -8.71
CA ALA A 173 -16.08 5.94 -8.05
C ALA A 173 -16.41 4.75 -8.98
N VAL A 174 -15.80 4.74 -10.17
CA VAL A 174 -16.07 3.73 -11.20
C VAL A 174 -14.82 3.43 -12.02
N ALA A 175 -14.67 2.16 -12.41
CA ALA A 175 -13.68 1.77 -13.42
C ALA A 175 -14.16 2.19 -14.82
N ILE A 176 -13.46 3.07 -15.50
CA ILE A 176 -13.76 3.48 -16.89
C ILE A 176 -13.13 2.52 -17.90
N ASN A 177 -13.87 2.25 -18.98
CA ASN A 177 -13.42 1.39 -20.07
C ASN A 177 -12.81 2.19 -21.22
N TYR A 178 -11.76 1.65 -21.83
CA TYR A 178 -11.17 2.21 -23.06
C TYR A 178 -11.87 1.66 -24.29
N LEU A 179 -12.41 2.57 -25.12
CA LEU A 179 -13.11 2.20 -26.36
C LEU A 179 -12.16 1.92 -27.53
N ASN A 180 -10.85 2.15 -27.34
CA ASN A 180 -9.81 1.91 -28.34
C ASN A 180 -8.49 1.55 -27.63
N LEU A 181 -7.74 0.59 -28.19
CA LEU A 181 -6.39 0.19 -27.77
C LEU A 181 -5.32 0.49 -28.83
N SER A 182 -5.65 1.34 -29.81
CA SER A 182 -4.71 1.94 -30.79
C SER A 182 -3.48 2.53 -30.09
N PRO A 183 -2.32 2.62 -30.77
CA PRO A 183 -1.14 3.32 -30.26
C PRO A 183 -1.41 4.76 -29.76
N THR A 184 -2.48 5.40 -30.22
CA THR A 184 -2.92 6.74 -29.78
C THR A 184 -3.73 6.75 -28.48
N SER A 185 -4.21 5.60 -28.00
CA SER A 185 -4.90 5.45 -26.72
C SER A 185 -3.85 5.20 -25.63
N THR A 186 -3.42 6.29 -25.00
CA THR A 186 -2.26 6.28 -24.09
C THR A 186 -2.63 6.64 -22.66
N THR A 187 -1.76 6.27 -21.72
CA THR A 187 -1.78 6.80 -20.36
C THR A 187 -1.61 8.33 -20.37
N TRP A 188 -2.33 9.01 -19.48
CA TRP A 188 -2.32 10.47 -19.34
C TRP A 188 -2.27 10.94 -17.89
N ASP A 189 -2.66 10.08 -16.95
CA ASP A 189 -2.66 10.33 -15.51
C ASP A 189 -1.48 9.59 -14.86
N PRO A 190 -0.46 10.30 -14.34
CA PRO A 190 0.69 9.65 -13.71
C PRO A 190 0.30 8.82 -12.48
N SER A 191 -0.72 9.25 -11.74
CA SER A 191 -1.24 8.58 -10.54
C SER A 191 -2.30 7.52 -10.86
N GLY A 192 -2.50 7.22 -12.14
CA GLY A 192 -3.56 6.32 -12.60
C GLY A 192 -3.44 4.92 -11.99
N TYR A 193 -4.55 4.46 -11.39
CA TYR A 193 -4.75 3.06 -11.04
C TYR A 193 -5.46 2.34 -12.19
N TYR A 194 -4.86 1.24 -12.66
CA TYR A 194 -5.35 0.43 -13.77
C TYR A 194 -5.68 -0.99 -13.32
N MET A 195 -6.64 -1.59 -14.00
CA MET A 195 -7.10 -2.96 -13.78
C MET A 195 -6.97 -3.74 -15.08
N LEU A 196 -6.12 -4.77 -15.07
CA LEU A 196 -5.92 -5.67 -16.20
C LEU A 196 -6.74 -6.93 -15.96
N LYS A 197 -7.76 -7.18 -16.79
CA LYS A 197 -8.60 -8.37 -16.61
C LYS A 197 -7.76 -9.63 -16.82
N VAL A 198 -7.93 -10.62 -15.94
CA VAL A 198 -7.55 -12.02 -16.13
C VAL A 198 -8.82 -12.83 -16.26
N SER A 199 -8.89 -13.68 -17.29
CA SER A 199 -10.07 -14.48 -17.60
C SER A 199 -9.68 -15.93 -17.71
N ASN A 200 -10.30 -16.80 -16.91
CA ASN A 200 -10.00 -18.23 -16.87
C ASN A 200 -8.49 -18.54 -16.75
N ASN A 201 -7.76 -17.76 -15.96
CA ASN A 201 -6.30 -17.85 -15.81
C ASN A 201 -5.50 -17.75 -17.12
N ASP A 202 -6.01 -17.05 -18.13
CA ASP A 202 -5.32 -16.81 -19.41
C ASP A 202 -4.03 -15.97 -19.31
N TRP A 203 -3.74 -15.41 -18.13
CA TRP A 203 -2.48 -14.76 -17.79
C TRP A 203 -2.15 -14.97 -16.30
N ASN A 204 -0.88 -15.22 -16.00
CA ASN A 204 -0.39 -15.36 -14.63
C ASN A 204 0.78 -14.37 -14.37
N PRO A 205 0.55 -13.25 -13.66
CA PRO A 205 1.60 -12.28 -13.34
C PRO A 205 2.69 -12.82 -12.41
N SER A 206 2.45 -13.93 -11.72
CA SER A 206 3.41 -14.59 -10.80
C SER A 206 4.27 -15.65 -11.47
N ALA A 207 3.91 -16.09 -12.67
CA ALA A 207 4.60 -17.13 -13.41
C ALA A 207 4.53 -16.81 -14.92
N PRO A 208 5.48 -15.99 -15.43
CA PRO A 208 5.62 -15.76 -16.86
C PRO A 208 5.76 -17.08 -17.63
N ALA A 209 5.19 -17.13 -18.83
CA ALA A 209 5.15 -18.35 -19.64
C ALA A 209 6.50 -18.65 -20.32
N GLY A 210 6.76 -19.93 -20.61
CA GLY A 210 7.94 -20.38 -21.34
C GLY A 210 9.23 -20.28 -20.51
N ALA A 211 10.33 -19.89 -21.16
CA ALA A 211 11.64 -19.72 -20.51
C ALA A 211 11.81 -18.36 -19.79
N ALA A 212 10.82 -17.47 -19.86
CA ALA A 212 10.90 -16.14 -19.26
C ALA A 212 10.73 -16.22 -17.74
N THR A 213 11.58 -15.49 -17.00
CA THR A 213 11.49 -15.39 -15.53
C THR A 213 10.74 -14.14 -15.06
N VAL A 214 10.51 -13.19 -15.96
CA VAL A 214 9.86 -11.87 -15.75
C VAL A 214 9.12 -11.42 -17.03
N PHE A 215 8.20 -10.47 -16.91
CA PHE A 215 7.64 -9.71 -18.04
C PHE A 215 8.43 -8.41 -18.24
N ASN A 216 8.50 -7.89 -19.48
CA ASN A 216 9.20 -6.65 -19.79
C ASN A 216 8.20 -5.56 -20.19
N ILE A 217 7.96 -4.62 -19.28
CA ILE A 217 7.03 -3.51 -19.52
C ILE A 217 7.82 -2.27 -19.90
N ASN A 218 7.53 -1.70 -21.07
CA ASN A 218 8.32 -0.61 -21.63
C ASN A 218 7.52 0.69 -21.65
N GLY A 219 8.20 1.81 -21.44
CA GLY A 219 7.62 3.12 -21.65
C GLY A 219 8.54 4.26 -21.25
N LYS A 220 8.09 5.48 -21.53
CA LYS A 220 8.78 6.72 -21.11
C LYS A 220 8.43 7.00 -19.66
N PRO A 221 9.36 7.15 -18.72
CA PRO A 221 9.00 7.51 -17.35
C PRO A 221 8.30 8.87 -17.28
N TYR A 222 7.44 9.06 -16.29
CA TYR A 222 6.90 10.39 -15.99
C TYR A 222 8.00 11.29 -15.42
N ALA A 223 7.97 12.56 -15.82
CA ALA A 223 8.65 13.64 -15.11
C ALA A 223 8.04 13.85 -13.71
N PRO A 224 8.72 14.55 -12.80
CA PRO A 224 8.09 15.02 -11.56
C PRO A 224 6.80 15.79 -11.84
N TYR A 225 5.85 15.69 -10.91
CA TYR A 225 4.62 16.47 -10.96
C TYR A 225 4.95 17.97 -10.94
N ALA A 226 4.25 18.74 -11.78
CA ALA A 226 4.36 20.20 -11.74
C ALA A 226 3.78 20.78 -10.45
N THR A 227 2.73 20.16 -9.89
CA THR A 227 2.04 20.58 -8.67
C THR A 227 1.60 19.36 -7.85
N ALA A 228 1.41 19.55 -6.55
CA ALA A 228 0.80 18.52 -5.70
C ALA A 228 -0.61 18.14 -6.21
N LEU A 229 -0.99 16.88 -6.03
CA LEU A 229 -2.31 16.38 -6.41
C LEU A 229 -3.36 16.88 -5.41
N THR A 230 -4.48 17.37 -5.93
CA THR A 230 -5.62 17.74 -5.09
C THR A 230 -6.38 16.52 -4.61
N LEU A 231 -6.63 16.44 -3.30
CA LEU A 231 -7.53 15.46 -2.70
C LEU A 231 -8.81 16.17 -2.26
N GLN A 232 -9.81 16.14 -3.14
CA GLN A 232 -11.17 16.56 -2.84
C GLN A 232 -12.18 15.83 -3.75
N ASN A 233 -13.40 15.60 -3.26
CA ASN A 233 -14.56 15.13 -4.03
C ASN A 233 -14.46 13.72 -4.66
N ALA A 234 -13.59 12.82 -4.19
CA ALA A 234 -13.64 11.43 -4.66
C ALA A 234 -14.94 10.76 -4.21
N GLY A 235 -15.63 10.08 -5.13
CA GLY A 235 -16.95 9.49 -4.88
C GLY A 235 -18.06 10.50 -4.56
N GLY A 236 -17.76 11.80 -4.57
CA GLY A 236 -18.66 12.94 -4.33
C GLY A 236 -19.33 13.01 -2.95
N SER A 237 -19.18 14.15 -2.23
CA SER A 237 -20.01 14.52 -1.07
C SER A 237 -20.30 16.03 -0.96
N ASN A 238 -21.59 16.36 -0.96
CA ASN A 238 -22.30 17.53 -0.42
C ASN A 238 -22.03 18.99 -0.88
N ILE A 239 -21.61 19.30 -2.12
CA ILE A 239 -21.92 20.60 -2.79
C ILE A 239 -21.97 20.42 -4.33
N GLY A 240 -23.15 20.50 -4.97
CA GLY A 240 -23.30 20.68 -6.43
C GLY A 240 -23.74 19.48 -7.28
N THR A 241 -23.97 19.72 -8.57
CA THR A 241 -24.72 18.89 -9.55
C THR A 241 -24.06 17.57 -10.01
N SER A 242 -22.94 17.15 -9.42
CA SER A 242 -22.24 15.90 -9.76
C SER A 242 -22.05 15.02 -8.54
N ASN A 243 -23.15 14.51 -7.98
CA ASN A 243 -23.11 13.56 -6.86
C ASN A 243 -23.24 12.14 -7.38
N VAL A 244 -22.32 11.26 -6.99
CA VAL A 244 -22.50 9.81 -7.12
C VAL A 244 -23.65 9.40 -6.21
N VAL A 245 -24.68 8.78 -6.78
CA VAL A 245 -25.84 8.31 -6.02
C VAL A 245 -25.65 6.82 -5.74
N TYR A 246 -25.06 6.51 -4.58
CA TYR A 246 -24.81 5.13 -4.19
C TYR A 246 -26.09 4.33 -3.93
N GLY A 247 -27.20 5.00 -3.59
CA GLY A 247 -28.47 4.35 -3.26
C GLY A 247 -28.41 3.51 -1.98
N THR A 248 -29.58 3.09 -1.49
CA THR A 248 -29.67 2.26 -0.27
C THR A 248 -28.86 0.97 -0.43
N ASN A 249 -27.97 0.71 0.54
CA ASN A 249 -27.07 -0.45 0.54
C ASN A 249 -26.19 -0.57 -0.72
N GLY A 250 -25.91 0.56 -1.39
CA GLY A 250 -25.07 0.58 -2.59
C GLY A 250 -25.73 0.06 -3.86
N ASN A 251 -27.07 -0.04 -3.88
CA ASN A 251 -27.82 -0.55 -5.03
C ASN A 251 -27.94 0.45 -6.20
N GLY A 252 -27.49 1.69 -6.02
CA GLY A 252 -27.35 2.65 -7.11
C GLY A 252 -26.40 2.11 -8.18
N THR A 253 -26.66 2.50 -9.43
CA THR A 253 -25.89 2.03 -10.58
C THR A 253 -25.04 3.14 -11.16
N ASN A 254 -23.83 2.78 -11.60
CA ASN A 254 -22.97 3.68 -12.37
C ASN A 254 -23.43 3.76 -13.85
N GLN A 255 -22.70 4.53 -14.66
CA GLN A 255 -22.95 4.71 -16.11
C GLN A 255 -22.84 3.43 -16.96
N TYR A 256 -22.37 2.32 -16.39
CA TYR A 256 -22.26 1.00 -17.02
C TYR A 256 -23.32 0.01 -16.51
N ASN A 257 -24.31 0.47 -15.74
CA ASN A 257 -25.35 -0.33 -15.08
C ASN A 257 -24.82 -1.33 -14.05
N GLU A 258 -23.62 -1.11 -13.50
CA GLU A 258 -23.10 -1.91 -12.41
C GLU A 258 -23.49 -1.27 -11.08
N LYS A 259 -23.94 -2.08 -10.12
CA LYS A 259 -24.25 -1.58 -8.79
C LYS A 259 -22.97 -1.30 -8.01
N PHE A 260 -22.93 -0.19 -7.28
CA PHE A 260 -21.76 0.20 -6.49
C PHE A 260 -21.33 -0.87 -5.48
N ASN A 261 -22.29 -1.58 -4.89
CA ASN A 261 -22.02 -2.67 -3.95
C ASN A 261 -21.39 -3.94 -4.55
N THR A 262 -21.18 -3.98 -5.86
CA THR A 262 -20.54 -5.12 -6.51
C THR A 262 -19.03 -4.98 -6.64
N TYR A 263 -18.46 -3.81 -6.31
CA TYR A 263 -17.01 -3.57 -6.50
C TYR A 263 -16.38 -2.55 -5.53
N LEU A 264 -17.18 -1.81 -4.74
CA LEU A 264 -16.66 -0.91 -3.71
C LEU A 264 -16.62 -1.59 -2.34
N ASP A 265 -15.51 -1.38 -1.65
CA ASP A 265 -15.21 -1.95 -0.35
C ASP A 265 -14.38 -0.94 0.45
N ASP A 266 -15.07 0.00 1.11
CA ASP A 266 -14.46 1.01 1.98
C ASP A 266 -14.25 0.40 3.37
N SER A 267 -13.06 -0.17 3.59
CA SER A 267 -12.74 -0.91 4.82
C SER A 267 -12.76 -0.04 6.09
N PHE A 268 -12.87 1.28 5.98
CA PHE A 268 -12.78 2.21 7.10
C PHE A 268 -14.20 2.60 7.54
N GLU A 269 -15.03 3.15 6.65
CA GLU A 269 -16.41 3.51 6.99
C GLU A 269 -17.31 2.27 7.14
N PHE A 270 -16.85 1.08 6.76
CA PHE A 270 -17.56 -0.16 7.05
C PHE A 270 -17.75 -0.40 8.56
N THR A 271 -16.88 0.15 9.42
CA THR A 271 -16.97 0.01 10.88
C THR A 271 -17.96 0.97 11.54
N THR A 272 -18.46 1.98 10.82
CA THR A 272 -19.45 2.95 11.30
C THR A 272 -20.84 2.58 10.78
N THR A 273 -21.09 2.84 9.50
CA THR A 273 -22.38 2.55 8.85
C THR A 273 -22.17 2.26 7.36
N PRO A 274 -22.09 1.00 6.93
CA PRO A 274 -21.96 0.65 5.52
C PRO A 274 -23.05 1.30 4.66
N TRP A 275 -22.65 1.91 3.53
CA TRP A 275 -23.56 2.60 2.59
C TRP A 275 -24.35 3.78 3.16
N ALA A 276 -23.98 4.28 4.34
CA ALA A 276 -24.45 5.55 4.88
C ALA A 276 -23.25 6.46 5.20
N GLY A 277 -23.50 7.69 5.64
CA GLY A 277 -22.45 8.65 5.93
C GLY A 277 -21.58 8.95 4.71
N THR A 278 -20.25 8.76 4.86
CA THR A 278 -19.26 9.00 3.79
C THR A 278 -18.77 7.72 3.11
N PHE A 279 -19.49 6.60 3.22
CA PHE A 279 -19.04 5.33 2.66
C PHE A 279 -18.77 5.46 1.15
N ALA A 280 -17.58 5.04 0.73
CA ALA A 280 -17.04 5.20 -0.63
C ALA A 280 -16.85 6.65 -1.13
N GLN A 281 -17.18 7.66 -0.31
CA GLN A 281 -16.82 9.06 -0.53
C GLN A 281 -15.45 9.35 0.09
N ASN A 282 -14.75 10.36 -0.44
CA ASN A 282 -13.39 10.72 -0.05
C ASN A 282 -12.42 9.53 -0.09
N TRP A 283 -12.71 8.59 -1.00
CA TRP A 283 -12.01 7.33 -1.20
C TRP A 283 -11.27 7.36 -2.52
N TYR A 284 -9.94 7.42 -2.44
CA TYR A 284 -9.07 7.55 -3.60
C TYR A 284 -8.36 6.24 -3.86
N GLN A 285 -8.23 5.86 -5.13
CA GLN A 285 -7.37 4.77 -5.58
C GLN A 285 -6.35 5.32 -6.56
N PHE A 286 -5.08 5.05 -6.29
CA PHE A 286 -3.94 5.58 -7.03
C PHE A 286 -2.94 4.48 -7.37
N GLY A 287 -2.14 4.75 -8.39
CA GLY A 287 -0.93 4.00 -8.71
C GLY A 287 0.31 4.76 -8.28
N ASN A 288 1.42 4.05 -8.00
CA ASN A 288 2.72 4.70 -7.87
C ASN A 288 3.14 5.30 -9.24
N PRO A 289 3.32 6.63 -9.34
CA PRO A 289 3.62 7.31 -10.60
C PRO A 289 5.07 7.16 -11.07
N PHE A 290 5.96 6.63 -10.23
CA PHE A 290 7.41 6.62 -10.46
C PHE A 290 8.00 5.21 -10.57
N LEU A 291 9.24 5.18 -11.08
CA LEU A 291 10.12 4.01 -11.08
C LEU A 291 10.99 3.92 -9.81
N THR A 292 10.61 4.66 -8.77
CA THR A 292 11.09 4.55 -7.39
C THR A 292 9.95 4.13 -6.47
N ASN A 293 10.26 3.75 -5.24
CA ASN A 293 9.23 3.58 -4.22
C ASN A 293 8.66 4.93 -3.81
N ILE A 294 7.48 4.90 -3.18
CA ILE A 294 6.92 6.02 -2.43
C ILE A 294 6.62 5.59 -0.99
N ASP A 295 6.92 6.44 -0.01
CA ASP A 295 6.60 6.23 1.41
C ASP A 295 5.36 7.00 1.80
N LEU A 296 4.37 6.34 2.38
CA LEU A 296 3.15 6.98 2.84
C LEU A 296 3.07 7.07 4.38
N ALA A 297 4.12 6.68 5.11
CA ALA A 297 4.05 6.51 6.57
C ALA A 297 3.86 7.81 7.37
N SER A 298 4.27 8.95 6.82
CA SER A 298 4.28 10.24 7.53
C SER A 298 3.33 11.29 6.95
N ILE A 299 2.57 10.97 5.90
CA ILE A 299 1.83 11.97 5.10
C ILE A 299 0.73 12.72 5.87
N GLY A 300 0.40 12.28 7.07
CA GLY A 300 -0.71 12.78 7.88
C GLY A 300 -0.40 13.98 8.78
N TYR A 301 0.86 14.34 9.01
CA TYR A 301 1.21 15.40 9.96
C TYR A 301 2.36 16.28 9.49
N THR A 302 2.41 17.50 10.00
CA THR A 302 3.54 18.41 9.77
C THR A 302 4.76 17.88 10.51
N GLU A 303 5.78 17.43 9.79
CA GLU A 303 7.03 17.00 10.41
C GLU A 303 7.88 18.20 10.85
N GLY A 304 8.41 18.14 12.08
CA GLY A 304 9.44 19.07 12.54
C GLY A 304 10.84 18.65 12.05
N GLY A 305 11.65 19.60 11.60
CA GLY A 305 13.04 19.36 11.17
C GLY A 305 13.37 20.00 9.82
N THR A 306 14.59 19.76 9.34
CA THR A 306 15.06 20.32 8.05
C THR A 306 14.66 19.48 6.84
N THR A 307 14.39 18.18 7.06
CA THR A 307 13.97 17.23 6.02
C THR A 307 12.62 16.63 6.38
N THR A 308 11.59 16.99 5.63
CA THR A 308 10.20 16.49 5.79
C THR A 308 9.77 15.78 4.52
N ASP A 309 8.69 14.99 4.59
CA ASP A 309 8.04 14.43 3.41
C ASP A 309 7.26 15.48 2.59
N GLY A 310 7.21 16.74 3.02
CA GLY A 310 6.53 17.84 2.34
C GLY A 310 5.00 17.70 2.27
N ASN A 311 4.40 16.81 3.07
CA ASN A 311 2.97 16.52 3.10
C ASN A 311 2.38 16.76 4.49
N ALA A 312 1.09 17.06 4.54
CA ALA A 312 0.31 17.19 5.76
C ALA A 312 -1.19 17.01 5.45
N VAL A 313 -1.58 15.80 5.05
CA VAL A 313 -2.97 15.43 4.77
C VAL A 313 -3.72 15.31 6.10
N LYS A 314 -4.16 16.44 6.67
CA LYS A 314 -4.58 16.52 8.07
C LYS A 314 -5.84 15.74 8.41
N ASN A 315 -6.67 15.41 7.43
CA ASN A 315 -7.89 14.64 7.58
C ASN A 315 -7.78 13.21 7.04
N ILE A 316 -6.57 12.66 6.82
CA ILE A 316 -6.44 11.26 6.40
C ILE A 316 -6.91 10.32 7.51
N TRP A 317 -7.71 9.31 7.14
CA TRP A 317 -8.07 8.21 8.02
C TRP A 317 -7.05 7.08 7.89
N GLY A 318 -6.76 6.66 6.66
CA GLY A 318 -5.76 5.64 6.42
C GLY A 318 -5.50 5.29 4.97
N VAL A 319 -4.61 4.32 4.80
CA VAL A 319 -4.10 3.83 3.52
C VAL A 319 -4.23 2.31 3.46
N GLU A 320 -4.83 1.82 2.38
CA GLU A 320 -4.73 0.42 1.95
C GLU A 320 -3.62 0.32 0.90
N TYR A 321 -2.47 -0.24 1.24
CA TYR A 321 -1.31 -0.26 0.33
C TYR A 321 -1.10 -1.62 -0.37
N ASN A 322 -1.76 -2.68 0.11
CA ASN A 322 -1.77 -3.97 -0.56
C ASN A 322 -3.23 -4.39 -0.81
N PRO A 323 -3.62 -4.59 -2.08
CA PRO A 323 -5.00 -4.96 -2.41
C PRO A 323 -5.36 -6.41 -2.07
N GLY A 324 -4.39 -7.24 -1.65
CA GLY A 324 -4.65 -8.63 -1.28
C GLY A 324 -5.09 -9.50 -2.46
N THR A 325 -6.04 -10.39 -2.19
CA THR A 325 -6.64 -11.31 -3.15
C THR A 325 -8.04 -10.82 -3.56
N VAL A 326 -8.21 -10.47 -4.82
CA VAL A 326 -9.47 -10.24 -5.51
C VAL A 326 -10.20 -11.55 -5.79
N VAL A 327 -11.42 -11.65 -5.28
CA VAL A 327 -12.36 -12.73 -5.55
C VAL A 327 -13.46 -12.20 -6.46
N THR A 328 -13.76 -12.91 -7.55
CA THR A 328 -14.89 -12.60 -8.44
C THR A 328 -15.93 -13.70 -8.34
N LEU A 329 -17.18 -13.34 -8.06
CA LEU A 329 -18.30 -14.27 -8.02
C LEU A 329 -18.86 -14.57 -9.40
N SER A 330 -19.70 -15.60 -9.49
CA SER A 330 -20.36 -16.01 -10.74
C SER A 330 -21.25 -14.92 -11.34
N ASN A 331 -21.81 -14.04 -10.51
CA ASN A 331 -22.58 -12.87 -10.93
C ASN A 331 -21.72 -11.67 -11.35
N GLY A 332 -20.39 -11.81 -11.36
CA GLY A 332 -19.43 -10.78 -11.77
C GLY A 332 -19.03 -9.78 -10.69
N SER A 333 -19.64 -9.86 -9.50
CA SER A 333 -19.25 -9.00 -8.37
C SER A 333 -17.86 -9.36 -7.84
N THR A 334 -17.11 -8.36 -7.38
CA THR A 334 -15.74 -8.51 -6.91
C THR A 334 -15.52 -7.90 -5.54
N PHE A 335 -14.72 -8.55 -4.71
CA PHE A 335 -14.25 -8.03 -3.43
C PHE A 335 -12.79 -8.46 -3.18
N ALA A 336 -12.13 -7.85 -2.19
CA ALA A 336 -10.76 -8.17 -1.81
C ALA A 336 -10.68 -8.86 -0.44
N THR A 337 -9.67 -9.70 -0.25
CA THR A 337 -9.37 -10.38 1.01
C THR A 337 -7.88 -10.25 1.32
N GLY A 338 -7.48 -10.20 2.60
CA GLY A 338 -6.07 -10.10 2.97
C GLY A 338 -5.43 -8.77 2.60
N ASN A 339 -6.24 -7.71 2.52
CA ASN A 339 -5.76 -6.35 2.36
C ASN A 339 -4.91 -5.93 3.57
N LYS A 340 -3.94 -5.05 3.34
CA LYS A 340 -3.08 -4.51 4.39
C LYS A 340 -3.31 -3.01 4.55
N VAL A 341 -3.48 -2.59 5.79
CA VAL A 341 -4.03 -1.28 6.15
C VAL A 341 -3.12 -0.60 7.17
N VAL A 342 -2.95 0.71 7.00
CA VAL A 342 -2.50 1.60 8.07
C VAL A 342 -3.54 2.68 8.33
N THR A 343 -3.74 3.04 9.59
CA THR A 343 -4.58 4.17 10.00
C THR A 343 -3.75 5.24 10.68
N PHE A 344 -4.23 6.48 10.67
CA PHE A 344 -3.54 7.61 11.30
C PHE A 344 -4.35 8.14 12.47
N PHE A 345 -3.69 8.30 13.61
CA PHE A 345 -4.32 8.83 14.80
C PHE A 345 -4.47 10.35 14.75
N PRO A 346 -5.66 10.93 14.97
CA PRO A 346 -5.83 12.39 14.96
C PRO A 346 -5.16 13.09 16.14
N THR A 347 -4.52 14.22 15.86
CA THR A 347 -3.78 15.08 16.79
C THR A 347 -4.19 16.53 16.63
N GLY A 348 -3.77 17.40 17.54
CA GLY A 348 -4.02 18.84 17.44
C GLY A 348 -3.38 19.54 16.22
N ASP A 349 -2.41 18.93 15.53
CA ASP A 349 -1.75 19.49 14.33
C ASP A 349 -1.84 18.58 13.08
N GLY A 350 -2.86 17.72 12.99
CA GLY A 350 -3.01 16.75 11.89
C GLY A 350 -3.12 15.34 12.43
N VAL A 351 -2.68 14.30 11.71
CA VAL A 351 -2.83 12.91 12.15
C VAL A 351 -1.47 12.17 12.25
N ALA A 352 -1.13 11.71 13.45
CA ALA A 352 0.05 10.90 13.81
C ALA A 352 -0.08 10.32 15.23
N PRO A 353 0.61 9.22 15.57
CA PRO A 353 1.39 8.33 14.71
C PRO A 353 0.50 7.38 13.88
N VAL A 354 1.14 6.73 12.90
CA VAL A 354 0.54 5.66 12.09
C VAL A 354 0.41 4.36 12.89
N ILE A 355 -0.66 3.61 12.63
CA ILE A 355 -1.09 2.40 13.35
C ILE A 355 -1.31 1.26 12.33
N GLY A 356 -1.09 0.00 12.73
CA GLY A 356 -1.26 -1.17 11.87
C GLY A 356 0.05 -1.58 11.21
N ASP A 357 0.05 -1.75 9.89
CA ASP A 357 1.19 -2.19 9.08
C ASP A 357 2.28 -1.12 8.87
N VAL A 358 2.71 -0.46 9.94
CA VAL A 358 3.59 0.74 9.95
C VAL A 358 4.83 0.60 9.05
N ASP A 359 5.57 -0.50 9.15
CA ASP A 359 6.85 -0.66 8.44
C ASP A 359 6.69 -0.91 6.92
N LEU A 360 5.46 -1.17 6.47
CA LEU A 360 5.16 -1.76 5.17
C LEU A 360 4.42 -0.83 4.22
N VAL A 361 4.06 0.39 4.63
CA VAL A 361 3.35 1.37 3.79
C VAL A 361 4.25 2.06 2.74
N VAL A 362 5.10 1.26 2.11
CA VAL A 362 5.94 1.64 0.97
C VAL A 362 5.35 1.02 -0.29
N VAL A 363 4.95 1.86 -1.23
CA VAL A 363 4.35 1.41 -2.50
C VAL A 363 5.45 1.30 -3.54
N LYS A 364 5.64 0.09 -4.09
CA LYS A 364 6.66 -0.21 -5.10
C LYS A 364 6.25 0.34 -6.48
N PRO A 365 7.18 0.53 -7.44
CA PRO A 365 6.83 0.81 -8.83
C PRO A 365 5.81 -0.20 -9.36
N MET A 366 4.85 0.29 -10.14
CA MET A 366 3.75 -0.51 -10.71
C MET A 366 2.72 -1.07 -9.69
N GLN A 367 2.81 -0.70 -8.41
CA GLN A 367 1.84 -1.08 -7.39
C GLN A 367 0.76 0.02 -7.20
N SER A 368 -0.46 -0.40 -6.87
CA SER A 368 -1.58 0.48 -6.51
C SER A 368 -1.80 0.56 -5.00
N PHE A 369 -2.52 1.57 -4.56
CA PHE A 369 -2.91 1.78 -3.17
C PHE A 369 -4.19 2.64 -3.11
N LYS A 370 -4.80 2.72 -1.94
CA LYS A 370 -5.99 3.53 -1.69
C LYS A 370 -5.79 4.46 -0.49
N ILE A 371 -6.41 5.63 -0.52
CA ILE A 371 -6.42 6.62 0.58
C ILE A 371 -7.87 6.92 0.94
N LYS A 372 -8.20 6.91 2.23
CA LYS A 372 -9.47 7.42 2.77
C LYS A 372 -9.22 8.70 3.56
N LEU A 373 -9.98 9.74 3.26
CA LEU A 373 -10.07 10.92 4.12
C LEU A 373 -11.33 10.83 5.00
N ARG A 374 -11.25 11.42 6.19
CA ARG A 374 -12.34 11.48 7.17
C ARG A 374 -13.48 12.39 6.70
N ASP A 375 -13.14 13.40 5.90
CA ASP A 375 -14.09 14.36 5.35
C ASP A 375 -13.61 14.91 3.99
N ASN A 376 -14.41 15.79 3.39
CA ASN A 376 -14.17 16.38 2.08
C ASN A 376 -13.41 17.74 2.15
N THR A 377 -12.79 18.05 3.29
CA THR A 377 -11.93 19.24 3.40
C THR A 377 -10.75 19.08 2.47
N LEU A 378 -10.53 20.10 1.64
CA LEU A 378 -9.46 20.12 0.63
C LEU A 378 -8.09 19.80 1.25
N GLN A 379 -7.43 18.77 0.72
CA GLN A 379 -6.02 18.48 1.00
C GLN A 379 -5.21 18.40 -0.29
N THR A 380 -3.89 18.35 -0.15
CA THR A 380 -2.98 18.06 -1.26
C THR A 380 -2.02 16.92 -0.91
N LEU A 381 -1.60 16.18 -1.93
CA LEU A 381 -0.60 15.12 -1.83
C LEU A 381 0.51 15.38 -2.85
N ASN A 382 1.70 15.68 -2.37
CA ASN A 382 2.88 15.87 -3.19
C ASN A 382 3.62 14.55 -3.36
N PHE A 383 3.39 13.86 -4.48
CA PHE A 383 4.10 12.61 -4.79
C PHE A 383 5.62 12.78 -4.94
N ASN A 384 6.08 13.94 -5.41
CA ASN A 384 7.51 14.15 -5.72
C ASN A 384 8.40 13.96 -4.49
N THR A 385 7.91 14.36 -3.32
CA THR A 385 8.65 14.32 -2.05
C THR A 385 8.55 12.97 -1.34
N LEU A 386 7.65 12.08 -1.78
CA LEU A 386 7.48 10.72 -1.22
C LEU A 386 8.46 9.71 -1.81
N ARG A 387 9.11 10.07 -2.93
CA ARG A 387 10.03 9.20 -3.68
C ARG A 387 11.20 8.73 -2.84
N ARG A 388 11.52 7.44 -2.93
CA ARG A 388 12.68 6.84 -2.25
C ARG A 388 13.16 5.56 -2.89
N PHE A 389 14.42 5.22 -2.64
CA PHE A 389 14.99 3.94 -3.04
C PHE A 389 14.78 2.83 -2.00
N LYS A 390 14.54 3.16 -0.73
CA LYS A 390 14.36 2.16 0.34
C LYS A 390 13.00 1.48 0.25
N SER A 391 12.94 0.20 0.58
CA SER A 391 11.73 -0.64 0.53
C SER A 391 11.00 -0.76 1.88
N THR A 392 11.47 -0.07 2.91
CA THR A 392 10.91 -0.06 4.28
C THR A 392 10.56 1.36 4.66
N ALA A 393 9.46 1.58 5.39
CA ALA A 393 9.03 2.92 5.83
C ALA A 393 10.16 3.73 6.51
N ARG A 394 10.13 5.07 6.42
CA ARG A 394 11.10 5.93 7.12
C ARG A 394 10.73 5.94 8.60
N THR A 395 11.73 5.81 9.46
CA THR A 395 11.51 5.98 10.91
C THR A 395 11.19 7.45 11.21
N SER A 396 10.10 7.70 11.93
CA SER A 396 9.71 9.05 12.35
C SER A 396 10.85 9.76 13.11
N GLY A 397 11.17 11.01 12.75
CA GLY A 397 12.21 11.81 13.40
C GLY A 397 13.66 11.54 12.96
N THR A 398 13.89 10.83 11.86
CA THR A 398 15.26 10.59 11.34
C THR A 398 15.75 11.80 10.52
N ASP A 399 16.46 12.72 11.18
CA ASP A 399 17.41 13.68 10.57
C ASP A 399 18.85 13.19 10.88
N TYR A 400 19.87 13.48 10.06
CA TYR A 400 21.25 13.01 10.28
C TYR A 400 21.95 13.67 11.50
N ASN A 401 21.23 14.50 12.25
CA ASN A 401 21.74 15.29 13.35
C ASN A 401 21.45 14.61 14.70
N VAL A 402 22.49 14.39 15.51
CA VAL A 402 22.43 13.83 16.87
C VAL A 402 21.61 14.66 17.87
N ASN A 403 21.19 15.87 17.48
CA ASN A 403 20.28 16.74 18.25
C ASN A 403 18.82 16.71 17.75
N ALA A 404 18.44 15.78 16.88
CA ALA A 404 17.03 15.58 16.53
C ALA A 404 16.29 15.08 17.78
N ALA A 405 15.65 16.02 18.49
CA ALA A 405 14.75 15.70 19.58
C ALA A 405 13.74 14.68 19.05
N LYS A 406 13.69 13.51 19.68
CA LYS A 406 12.46 12.70 19.74
C LYS A 406 11.31 13.67 19.92
N MET A 407 10.18 13.47 19.26
CA MET A 407 8.94 14.24 19.42
C MET A 407 8.51 14.31 20.91
N ALA A 408 9.19 15.12 21.72
CA ALA A 408 9.30 15.01 23.17
C ALA A 408 8.93 16.30 23.90
N ASN A 409 8.45 17.33 23.21
CA ASN A 409 8.00 18.56 23.87
C ASN A 409 6.47 18.72 23.93
N GLY A 410 5.73 17.61 23.97
CA GLY A 410 4.29 17.64 24.24
C GLY A 410 3.65 16.35 24.74
N LYS A 411 4.37 15.23 24.80
CA LYS A 411 3.81 13.95 25.26
C LYS A 411 4.14 13.73 26.73
N THR A 412 3.24 14.12 27.62
CA THR A 412 3.09 13.37 28.88
C THR A 412 2.83 11.91 28.51
N ALA A 413 3.42 10.97 29.26
CA ALA A 413 3.29 9.52 29.06
C ALA A 413 1.81 9.03 28.97
N SER A 414 0.86 9.88 29.38
CA SER A 414 -0.58 9.72 29.33
C SER A 414 -1.25 9.90 27.95
N ASN A 415 -0.51 10.04 26.83
CA ASN A 415 -1.09 10.13 25.47
C ASN A 415 -0.31 9.31 24.42
N SER A 416 0.45 8.28 24.84
CA SER A 416 1.09 7.38 23.88
C SER A 416 0.08 6.45 23.22
N ILE A 417 0.41 5.98 22.01
CA ILE A 417 -0.37 4.95 21.32
C ILE A 417 0.37 3.63 21.41
N LYS A 418 -0.31 2.61 21.89
CA LYS A 418 0.22 1.27 22.12
C LYS A 418 -0.53 0.30 21.22
N GLN A 419 0.17 -0.61 20.55
CA GLN A 419 -0.49 -1.60 19.68
C GLN A 419 0.12 -2.98 19.86
N LEU A 420 -0.75 -3.98 19.82
CA LEU A 420 -0.44 -5.40 19.69
C LEU A 420 -0.89 -5.86 18.30
N GLY A 421 0.07 -6.14 17.43
CA GLY A 421 -0.13 -6.91 16.21
C GLY A 421 -0.14 -8.41 16.52
N VAL A 422 -1.18 -9.10 16.08
CA VAL A 422 -1.32 -10.56 16.14
C VAL A 422 -1.22 -11.09 14.72
N ILE A 423 -0.17 -11.87 14.44
CA ILE A 423 0.15 -12.38 13.10
C ILE A 423 -0.12 -13.88 13.09
N GLY A 424 -1.10 -14.32 12.30
CA GLY A 424 -1.42 -15.73 12.09
C GLY A 424 -0.44 -16.37 11.10
N LEU A 425 0.23 -17.42 11.54
CA LEU A 425 1.20 -18.19 10.76
C LEU A 425 0.67 -19.59 10.42
N ASP A 426 1.05 -20.10 9.25
CA ASP A 426 0.85 -21.52 8.88
C ASP A 426 1.83 -22.46 9.61
N ALA A 427 1.73 -23.75 9.34
CA ALA A 427 2.60 -24.78 9.93
C ALA A 427 4.10 -24.60 9.60
N ASN A 428 4.44 -23.83 8.56
CA ASN A 428 5.80 -23.56 8.12
C ASN A 428 6.30 -22.18 8.60
N GLY A 429 5.52 -21.46 9.40
CA GLY A 429 5.85 -20.13 9.88
C GLY A 429 5.62 -19.01 8.84
N LYS A 430 4.88 -19.26 7.77
CA LYS A 430 4.51 -18.23 6.78
C LYS A 430 3.29 -17.46 7.26
N GLU A 431 3.34 -16.13 7.18
CA GLU A 431 2.20 -15.27 7.49
C GLU A 431 1.04 -15.53 6.52
N LEU A 432 -0.14 -15.79 7.10
CA LEU A 432 -1.41 -15.97 6.39
C LEU A 432 -2.37 -14.79 6.61
N SER A 433 -2.38 -14.21 7.80
CA SER A 433 -3.28 -13.12 8.18
C SER A 433 -2.71 -12.36 9.37
N ARG A 434 -3.22 -11.16 9.63
CA ARG A 434 -2.88 -10.36 10.81
C ARG A 434 -4.06 -9.50 11.26
N THR A 435 -4.02 -9.04 12.50
CA THR A 435 -4.97 -8.07 13.09
C THR A 435 -4.28 -7.30 14.22
N TYR A 436 -4.84 -6.16 14.61
CA TYR A 436 -4.25 -5.25 15.59
C TYR A 436 -5.26 -4.91 16.69
N TYR A 437 -4.75 -4.85 17.93
CA TYR A 437 -5.44 -4.27 19.07
C TYR A 437 -4.66 -3.06 19.57
N VAL A 438 -5.31 -1.90 19.63
CA VAL A 438 -4.68 -0.59 19.82
C VAL A 438 -5.31 0.12 21.01
N VAL A 439 -4.49 0.68 21.89
CA VAL A 439 -4.96 1.43 23.05
C VAL A 439 -4.27 2.78 23.18
N SER A 440 -5.07 3.76 23.59
CA SER A 440 -4.60 5.11 23.95
C SER A 440 -5.67 5.80 24.81
N PRO A 441 -5.32 6.77 25.67
CA PRO A 441 -6.30 7.48 26.50
C PRO A 441 -7.25 8.36 25.70
N ALA A 442 -6.92 8.65 24.44
CA ALA A 442 -7.71 9.48 23.53
C ALA A 442 -8.56 8.67 22.52
N LEU A 443 -8.49 7.33 22.55
CA LEU A 443 -9.35 6.46 21.74
C LEU A 443 -10.70 6.19 22.44
N THR A 444 -11.70 5.81 21.66
CA THR A 444 -13.03 5.46 22.19
C THR A 444 -13.17 3.95 22.25
N THR A 445 -13.74 3.43 23.33
CA THR A 445 -14.05 2.01 23.47
C THR A 445 -15.41 1.69 22.84
N GLY A 446 -15.47 0.60 22.09
CA GLY A 446 -16.66 0.02 21.46
C GLY A 446 -16.94 0.59 20.08
N HIS A 447 -18.16 0.32 19.61
CA HIS A 447 -18.62 0.72 18.28
C HIS A 447 -18.45 2.22 18.03
N GLN A 448 -17.84 2.53 16.89
CA GLN A 448 -17.50 3.88 16.50
C GLN A 448 -18.72 4.64 16.00
N ILE A 449 -19.01 5.75 16.66
CA ILE A 449 -20.07 6.69 16.25
C ILE A 449 -19.54 7.87 15.43
N SER A 450 -18.22 7.95 15.20
CA SER A 450 -17.59 9.06 14.47
C SER A 450 -16.29 8.68 13.78
N ALA A 451 -16.19 9.02 12.50
CA ALA A 451 -14.97 8.94 11.73
C ALA A 451 -13.91 10.00 12.10
N ALA A 452 -14.21 10.97 12.98
CA ALA A 452 -13.27 12.05 13.28
C ALA A 452 -12.07 11.59 14.12
N THR A 453 -12.27 10.64 15.04
CA THR A 453 -11.26 10.20 16.00
C THR A 453 -10.82 8.75 15.86
N SER A 454 -11.58 7.95 15.10
CA SER A 454 -11.35 6.52 15.01
C SER A 454 -10.08 6.15 14.24
N VAL A 455 -9.43 5.09 14.67
CA VAL A 455 -8.34 4.38 14.00
C VAL A 455 -8.75 2.95 13.62
N GLN A 456 -10.02 2.59 13.82
CA GLN A 456 -10.53 1.28 13.44
C GLN A 456 -10.51 1.07 11.92
N SER A 457 -10.43 -0.20 11.54
CA SER A 457 -10.65 -0.66 10.16
C SER A 457 -11.20 -2.08 10.18
N SER A 458 -12.07 -2.40 9.22
CA SER A 458 -12.68 -3.73 9.05
C SER A 458 -11.63 -4.75 8.60
N ALA A 459 -11.71 -5.97 9.15
CA ALA A 459 -10.93 -7.11 8.67
C ALA A 459 -11.49 -7.73 7.40
N GLY A 460 -12.64 -7.25 6.91
CA GLY A 460 -13.29 -7.81 5.74
C GLY A 460 -13.43 -9.33 5.87
N THR A 461 -12.79 -10.07 4.99
CA THR A 461 -12.79 -11.54 4.97
C THR A 461 -11.45 -12.17 5.37
N ASN A 462 -10.61 -11.44 6.11
CA ASN A 462 -9.33 -11.94 6.62
C ASN A 462 -9.50 -13.20 7.48
N LEU A 463 -8.46 -14.03 7.59
CA LEU A 463 -8.59 -15.30 8.32
C LEU A 463 -8.74 -15.11 9.84
N ILE A 464 -8.19 -14.00 10.35
CA ILE A 464 -8.26 -13.60 11.74
C ILE A 464 -8.70 -12.15 11.85
N GLY A 465 -9.40 -11.82 12.92
CA GLY A 465 -9.85 -10.48 13.25
C GLY A 465 -10.39 -10.43 14.68
N THR A 466 -10.68 -9.22 15.17
CA THR A 466 -11.32 -9.03 16.47
C THR A 466 -12.74 -8.52 16.33
N TYR A 467 -13.65 -8.91 17.22
CA TYR A 467 -14.98 -8.30 17.25
C TYR A 467 -14.95 -6.95 17.97
N GLU A 468 -15.96 -6.12 17.72
CA GLU A 468 -16.25 -4.97 18.57
C GLU A 468 -16.41 -5.40 20.02
N GLU A 469 -15.81 -4.61 20.91
CA GLU A 469 -15.87 -4.85 22.34
C GLU A 469 -17.08 -4.18 22.98
N ALA A 470 -17.76 -4.92 23.86
CA ALA A 470 -18.70 -4.29 24.80
C ALA A 470 -17.91 -3.43 25.79
N LEU A 471 -18.52 -2.36 26.31
CA LEU A 471 -17.87 -1.45 27.27
C LEU A 471 -17.29 -2.14 28.53
N ASN A 472 -17.76 -3.35 28.85
CA ASN A 472 -17.32 -4.16 29.99
C ASN A 472 -16.43 -5.37 29.61
N GLY A 473 -16.02 -5.49 28.35
CA GLY A 473 -15.27 -6.64 27.82
C GLY A 473 -16.17 -7.68 27.17
N GLY A 474 -15.58 -8.46 26.25
CA GLY A 474 -16.30 -9.44 25.45
C GLY A 474 -16.96 -8.82 24.22
N TYR A 475 -17.87 -9.57 23.59
CA TYR A 475 -18.53 -9.13 22.36
C TYR A 475 -19.51 -7.99 22.64
N ASP A 476 -19.50 -6.95 21.80
CA ASP A 476 -20.67 -6.12 21.60
C ASP A 476 -21.71 -6.90 20.80
N THR A 477 -22.80 -7.30 21.45
CA THR A 477 -23.86 -8.09 20.82
C THR A 477 -24.67 -7.31 19.78
N ASN A 478 -24.58 -5.99 19.75
CA ASN A 478 -25.29 -5.16 18.76
C ASN A 478 -24.52 -5.03 17.45
N ASN A 479 -23.20 -5.28 17.46
CA ASN A 479 -22.29 -5.01 16.34
C ASN A 479 -21.45 -6.25 15.98
N GLN A 480 -22.09 -7.42 15.85
CA GLN A 480 -21.43 -8.69 15.50
C GLN A 480 -21.44 -9.00 13.99
N ASN A 481 -21.94 -8.08 13.17
CA ASN A 481 -22.04 -8.23 11.71
C ASN A 481 -20.72 -7.95 10.97
N TYR A 482 -19.68 -7.50 11.68
CA TYR A 482 -18.33 -7.29 11.17
C TYR A 482 -17.29 -7.65 12.24
N TRP A 483 -16.03 -7.73 11.81
CA TRP A 483 -14.87 -7.82 12.68
C TRP A 483 -13.77 -6.88 12.15
N LEU A 484 -12.79 -6.60 12.99
CA LEU A 484 -11.86 -5.50 12.87
C LEU A 484 -10.45 -6.01 12.59
N TYR A 485 -9.80 -5.37 11.63
CA TYR A 485 -8.38 -5.50 11.33
C TYR A 485 -7.57 -4.66 12.29
N ILE A 486 -8.08 -3.48 12.62
CA ILE A 486 -7.58 -2.62 13.69
C ILE A 486 -8.76 -2.39 14.62
N ASN A 487 -8.66 -2.92 15.83
CA ASN A 487 -9.58 -2.63 16.93
C ASN A 487 -8.90 -1.63 17.88
N GLU A 488 -9.67 -0.65 18.32
CA GLU A 488 -9.22 0.43 19.20
C GLU A 488 -9.97 0.34 20.53
N ALA A 489 -9.30 0.67 21.64
CA ALA A 489 -9.99 0.88 22.92
C ALA A 489 -9.34 2.00 23.72
N ASN A 490 -10.12 2.61 24.62
CA ASN A 490 -9.60 3.60 25.54
C ASN A 490 -8.71 2.92 26.60
N GLU A 491 -7.47 3.40 26.72
CA GLU A 491 -6.48 2.83 27.63
C GLU A 491 -6.96 2.76 29.09
N ASN A 492 -7.64 3.81 29.58
CA ASN A 492 -7.97 3.92 31.00
C ASN A 492 -9.22 3.13 31.37
N ASN A 493 -10.27 3.22 30.54
CA ASN A 493 -11.55 2.60 30.87
C ASN A 493 -11.65 1.13 30.41
N PHE A 494 -10.72 0.68 29.57
CA PHE A 494 -10.70 -0.67 29.01
C PHE A 494 -9.53 -1.55 29.47
N GLN A 495 -8.68 -1.04 30.37
CA GLN A 495 -7.62 -1.82 30.99
C GLN A 495 -8.16 -3.08 31.67
N GLY A 496 -7.53 -4.22 31.42
CA GLY A 496 -7.89 -5.53 31.99
C GLY A 496 -9.17 -6.15 31.43
N LYS A 497 -9.86 -5.50 30.49
CA LYS A 497 -11.02 -6.04 29.78
C LYS A 497 -10.58 -6.72 28.49
N ASN A 498 -11.31 -7.75 28.07
CA ASN A 498 -10.96 -8.53 26.88
C ASN A 498 -11.57 -7.96 25.59
N VAL A 499 -10.74 -7.94 24.56
CA VAL A 499 -11.16 -7.96 23.15
C VAL A 499 -11.18 -9.42 22.67
N LYS A 500 -12.21 -9.78 21.90
CA LYS A 500 -12.39 -11.13 21.35
C LYS A 500 -11.65 -11.28 20.03
N LEU A 501 -10.59 -12.10 20.03
CA LEU A 501 -9.88 -12.52 18.82
C LEU A 501 -10.50 -13.80 18.29
N MET A 502 -10.72 -13.85 16.98
CA MET A 502 -11.31 -14.99 16.30
C MET A 502 -10.45 -15.44 15.13
N ASN A 503 -10.40 -16.76 14.95
CA ASN A 503 -9.80 -17.45 13.82
C ASN A 503 -10.77 -18.53 13.34
N TYR A 504 -11.47 -18.26 12.22
CA TYR A 504 -12.45 -19.19 11.67
C TYR A 504 -11.83 -20.31 10.82
N TYR A 505 -10.52 -20.26 10.58
CA TYR A 505 -9.85 -21.16 9.65
C TYR A 505 -8.76 -21.97 10.36
N ASP A 506 -8.80 -23.28 10.16
CA ASP A 506 -7.80 -24.21 10.70
C ASP A 506 -6.40 -24.02 10.11
N GLN A 507 -6.26 -23.14 9.11
CA GLN A 507 -5.01 -22.84 8.42
C GLN A 507 -3.98 -22.15 9.32
N VAL A 508 -4.43 -21.31 10.26
CA VAL A 508 -3.54 -20.63 11.20
C VAL A 508 -3.19 -21.56 12.35
N LYS A 509 -1.90 -21.87 12.50
CA LYS A 509 -1.37 -22.83 13.49
C LYS A 509 -0.70 -22.16 14.68
N SER A 510 -0.20 -20.94 14.51
CA SER A 510 0.40 -20.16 15.60
C SER A 510 0.18 -18.67 15.40
N TYR A 511 0.19 -17.92 16.51
CA TYR A 511 0.21 -16.47 16.51
C TYR A 511 1.61 -15.96 16.86
N LYS A 512 2.13 -15.02 16.08
CA LYS A 512 3.31 -14.21 16.41
C LYS A 512 2.86 -12.83 16.88
N PHE A 513 3.49 -12.30 17.94
CA PHE A 513 3.18 -10.97 18.46
C PHE A 513 4.17 -9.90 18.00
N GLU A 514 3.63 -8.75 17.58
CA GLU A 514 4.38 -7.52 17.32
C GLU A 514 3.83 -6.38 18.20
N ILE A 515 4.61 -5.92 19.15
CA ILE A 515 4.24 -4.88 20.10
C ILE A 515 4.98 -3.60 19.76
N ARG A 516 4.22 -2.51 19.61
CA ARG A 516 4.76 -1.18 19.34
C ARG A 516 4.21 -0.13 20.29
N GLU A 517 5.02 0.88 20.50
CA GLU A 517 4.60 2.14 21.10
C GLU A 517 4.97 3.30 20.18
N ASN A 518 3.99 4.14 19.85
CA ASN A 518 4.13 5.25 18.91
C ASN A 518 4.81 4.84 17.60
N ALA A 519 4.28 3.80 16.94
CA ALA A 519 4.81 3.21 15.70
C ALA A 519 6.18 2.49 15.80
N VAL A 520 6.85 2.52 16.95
CA VAL A 520 8.17 1.89 17.15
C VAL A 520 8.04 0.54 17.85
N LEU A 521 8.68 -0.50 17.31
CA LEU A 521 8.78 -1.81 17.98
C LEU A 521 9.50 -1.66 19.32
N ILE A 522 8.96 -2.28 20.37
CA ILE A 522 9.71 -2.45 21.62
C ILE A 522 10.84 -3.48 21.42
N PRO A 523 11.82 -3.61 22.33
CA PRO A 523 12.89 -4.61 22.20
C PRO A 523 12.35 -6.04 22.13
N ALA A 524 13.02 -6.92 21.37
CA ALA A 524 12.65 -8.33 21.29
C ALA A 524 12.64 -9.01 22.68
N GLY A 525 11.61 -9.81 22.95
CA GLY A 525 11.38 -10.45 24.26
C GLY A 525 10.86 -9.52 25.35
N ALA A 526 10.71 -8.21 25.10
CA ALA A 526 10.11 -7.29 26.06
C ALA A 526 8.57 -7.42 26.07
N HIS A 527 7.99 -7.23 27.27
CA HIS A 527 6.55 -7.17 27.50
C HIS A 527 6.07 -5.74 27.82
N GLN A 528 6.83 -5.04 28.67
CA GLN A 528 6.43 -3.77 29.26
C GLN A 528 6.56 -2.61 28.28
N LEU A 529 5.52 -1.78 28.23
CA LEU A 529 5.50 -0.50 27.50
C LEU A 529 5.94 0.65 28.43
N SER A 530 6.02 1.88 27.93
CA SER A 530 6.44 3.03 28.75
C SER A 530 5.56 3.30 29.98
N SER A 531 4.31 2.83 29.97
CA SER A 531 3.38 2.88 31.11
C SER A 531 3.68 1.85 32.20
N GLY A 532 4.58 0.88 31.97
CA GLY A 532 4.77 -0.27 32.86
C GLY A 532 3.61 -1.27 32.81
N ILE A 533 2.77 -1.20 31.77
CA ILE A 533 1.67 -2.12 31.48
C ILE A 533 1.92 -2.73 30.10
N GLY A 534 1.78 -4.04 29.96
CA GLY A 534 1.90 -4.74 28.68
C GLY A 534 0.59 -5.39 28.21
N PHE A 535 0.66 -6.08 27.07
CA PHE A 535 -0.47 -6.82 26.51
C PHE A 535 -0.47 -8.29 26.94
N TYR A 536 -1.65 -8.88 27.05
CA TYR A 536 -1.81 -10.28 27.41
C TYR A 536 -2.67 -11.03 26.39
N TYR A 537 -2.40 -12.32 26.26
CA TYR A 537 -3.17 -13.25 25.44
C TYR A 537 -3.70 -14.39 26.33
N LYS A 538 -4.93 -14.85 26.03
CA LYS A 538 -5.50 -16.04 26.66
C LYS A 538 -6.32 -16.81 25.63
N ALA A 539 -5.84 -17.99 25.23
CA ALA A 539 -6.63 -18.93 24.46
C ALA A 539 -7.91 -19.31 25.24
N GLU A 540 -8.98 -19.71 24.53
CA GLU A 540 -10.18 -20.21 25.20
C GLU A 540 -9.84 -21.40 26.12
N ASN A 541 -10.19 -21.29 27.42
CA ASN A 541 -9.82 -22.22 28.49
C ASN A 541 -8.30 -22.40 28.74
N GLY A 542 -7.45 -21.57 28.13
CA GLY A 542 -6.01 -21.56 28.34
C GLY A 542 -5.59 -20.69 29.53
N ASN A 543 -4.29 -20.75 29.83
CA ASN A 543 -3.67 -19.84 30.79
C ASN A 543 -3.52 -18.44 30.19
N LEU A 544 -3.60 -17.42 31.06
CA LEU A 544 -3.20 -16.07 30.69
C LEU A 544 -1.68 -16.06 30.50
N ILE A 545 -1.22 -15.47 29.40
CA ILE A 545 0.20 -15.26 29.12
C ILE A 545 0.48 -13.80 28.78
N GLU A 546 1.65 -13.32 29.17
CA GLU A 546 2.20 -12.07 28.68
C GLU A 546 2.47 -12.20 27.17
N ALA A 547 1.96 -11.28 26.37
CA ALA A 547 2.44 -11.12 25.01
C ALA A 547 3.78 -10.39 25.07
N LYS A 548 4.82 -10.98 24.48
CA LYS A 548 6.15 -10.36 24.36
C LYS A 548 6.48 -10.13 22.90
N GLN A 549 7.28 -9.11 22.65
CA GLN A 549 7.68 -8.76 21.29
C GLN A 549 8.43 -9.90 20.61
N GLY A 550 7.88 -10.38 19.49
CA GLY A 550 8.46 -11.44 18.68
C GLY A 550 8.12 -12.86 19.13
N ASP A 551 7.39 -13.04 20.23
CA ASP A 551 6.98 -14.36 20.71
C ASP A 551 5.99 -15.03 19.74
N VAL A 552 6.06 -16.37 19.69
CA VAL A 552 5.17 -17.22 18.89
C VAL A 552 4.47 -18.22 19.79
N VAL A 553 3.13 -18.27 19.72
CA VAL A 553 2.29 -19.13 20.56
C VAL A 553 1.38 -20.01 19.70
N PRO A 554 1.12 -21.27 20.08
CA PRO A 554 0.26 -22.16 19.30
C PRO A 554 -1.21 -21.72 19.37
N VAL A 555 -1.94 -21.92 18.26
CA VAL A 555 -3.40 -21.77 18.25
C VAL A 555 -4.04 -23.08 18.68
N THR A 556 -4.68 -23.08 19.85
CA THR A 556 -5.39 -24.27 20.38
C THR A 556 -6.90 -24.19 20.23
N ASN A 557 -7.44 -22.99 20.01
CA ASN A 557 -8.87 -22.68 19.94
C ASN A 557 -9.13 -21.65 18.85
N ALA A 558 -10.34 -21.68 18.28
CA ALA A 558 -10.80 -20.68 17.32
C ALA A 558 -10.96 -19.30 17.96
N GLU A 559 -11.33 -19.25 19.24
CA GLU A 559 -11.48 -18.01 20.00
C GLU A 559 -10.32 -17.81 20.98
N ALA A 560 -9.93 -16.55 21.16
CA ALA A 560 -9.01 -16.13 22.19
C ALA A 560 -9.37 -14.72 22.71
N ASN A 561 -8.75 -14.33 23.81
CA ASN A 561 -8.93 -13.03 24.42
C ASN A 561 -7.61 -12.26 24.40
N LEU A 562 -7.67 -11.01 23.98
CA LEU A 562 -6.58 -10.04 24.04
C LEU A 562 -6.88 -9.02 25.13
N TYR A 563 -5.86 -8.63 25.89
CA TYR A 563 -5.99 -7.66 26.98
C TYR A 563 -4.86 -6.63 26.90
N TYR A 564 -5.15 -5.41 27.34
CA TYR A 564 -4.14 -4.44 27.75
C TYR A 564 -4.19 -4.34 29.27
N GLY A 565 -3.08 -4.65 29.94
CA GLY A 565 -3.04 -4.86 31.38
C GLY A 565 -3.61 -6.21 31.81
N GLU A 566 -3.18 -6.65 32.99
CA GLU A 566 -3.62 -7.90 33.57
C GLU A 566 -5.13 -7.82 33.88
N PRO A 567 -5.94 -8.84 33.56
CA PRO A 567 -7.37 -8.83 33.82
C PRO A 567 -7.66 -8.73 35.32
N SER A 568 -8.34 -7.65 35.71
CA SER A 568 -8.57 -7.27 37.11
C SER A 568 -9.57 -8.17 37.85
N ASN A 569 -10.35 -8.99 37.13
CA ASN A 569 -11.28 -9.96 37.71
C ASN A 569 -11.32 -11.23 36.85
N LEU A 570 -10.70 -12.31 37.32
CA LEU A 570 -10.97 -13.68 36.87
C LEU A 570 -12.33 -14.17 37.43
N THR A 571 -13.39 -13.38 37.36
CA THR A 571 -14.72 -13.92 37.64
C THR A 571 -15.10 -14.84 36.48
N LEU A 572 -15.43 -16.09 36.79
CA LEU A 572 -16.11 -16.99 35.86
C LEU A 572 -17.39 -16.29 35.39
N ALA A 573 -17.33 -15.57 34.27
CA ALA A 573 -18.53 -15.12 33.60
C ALA A 573 -19.21 -16.37 33.04
N THR A 574 -20.17 -16.92 33.77
CA THR A 574 -21.23 -17.77 33.22
C THR A 574 -22.04 -16.92 32.25
N GLY A 575 -21.54 -16.83 31.02
CA GLY A 575 -22.17 -16.15 29.91
C GLY A 575 -22.02 -16.97 28.64
N LYS A 576 -22.25 -18.29 28.71
CA LYS A 576 -22.63 -19.04 27.52
C LYS A 576 -24.01 -18.54 27.10
N THR A 577 -24.01 -17.55 26.23
CA THR A 577 -24.85 -17.62 25.05
C THR A 577 -23.91 -17.47 23.86
N THR A 578 -23.44 -18.60 23.34
CA THR A 578 -23.33 -18.80 21.89
C THR A 578 -24.71 -18.54 21.26
N GLN A 579 -25.22 -17.32 21.32
CA GLN A 579 -26.15 -16.87 20.30
C GLN A 579 -25.28 -16.67 19.07
N GLY A 580 -25.72 -17.25 17.96
CA GLY A 580 -24.91 -17.48 16.77
C GLY A 580 -24.20 -16.22 16.32
N VAL A 581 -22.95 -16.04 16.77
CA VAL A 581 -22.01 -15.13 16.13
C VAL A 581 -21.97 -15.63 14.69
N SER A 582 -22.37 -14.78 13.76
CA SER A 582 -22.56 -15.22 12.38
C SER A 582 -21.27 -15.85 11.88
N LYS A 583 -21.30 -17.17 11.63
CA LYS A 583 -20.21 -17.92 11.01
C LYS A 583 -19.95 -17.47 9.57
N THR A 584 -20.83 -16.61 9.06
CA THR A 584 -20.78 -15.97 7.75
C THR A 584 -20.83 -14.47 7.97
N LEU A 585 -19.69 -13.80 7.86
CA LEU A 585 -19.69 -12.35 7.73
C LEU A 585 -20.34 -11.99 6.39
N VAL A 586 -21.47 -11.30 6.41
CA VAL A 586 -21.98 -10.62 5.20
C VAL A 586 -21.35 -9.22 5.18
N VAL A 587 -20.09 -9.14 4.76
CA VAL A 587 -19.52 -7.88 4.24
C VAL A 587 -20.08 -7.74 2.86
N TYR A 588 -21.35 -7.31 2.72
CA TYR A 588 -22.16 -7.51 1.51
C TYR A 588 -21.56 -8.62 0.64
N ASN A 589 -21.68 -9.85 1.10
CA ASN A 589 -21.41 -10.96 0.21
C ASN A 589 -22.45 -10.79 -0.90
N PRO A 590 -22.07 -10.64 -2.18
CA PRO A 590 -23.06 -10.55 -3.26
C PRO A 590 -23.88 -11.84 -3.43
N SER A 591 -23.72 -12.83 -2.55
CA SER A 591 -24.58 -14.01 -2.38
C SER A 591 -25.77 -13.76 -1.46
#